data_AF-A0A4U2ZXP0-F1
#
_entry.id   AF-A0A4U2ZXP0-F1
#
_cell.length_a   1.000
_cell.length_b   1.000
_cell.length_c   1.000
_cell.angle_alpha   90.00
_cell.angle_beta   90.00
_cell.angle_gamma   90.00
#
_symmetry.space_group_name_H-M   'P 1'
#
loop_
_entity.id
_entity.type
_entity.pdbx_description
1 polymer ?
#
loop_
_entity_poly.entity_id
_entity_poly.type
_entity_poly.pdbx_seq_one_letter_code
_entity_poly.pdbx_strand_id
1 'polypeptide(L)'
;EETGGNPAKLSSLSIQYADFAKWQKEWLQGDVLNRQLTYWQEELSGELPILQLPVDRPRPVKQTYSGATHHVIFPYKLLSQLKDISRQEGSTLFMTLMA
;
A
#
# COMPACT_ATOMS: atom_id res chain seq x y z
N GLU A 1 -2.70 11.98 -42.76
CA GLU A 1 -2.77 10.54 -42.47
C GLU A 1 -3.48 10.36 -41.14
N GLU A 2 -4.69 9.81 -41.17
CA GLU A 2 -5.48 9.50 -39.98
C GLU A 2 -4.96 8.21 -39.35
N THR A 3 -4.53 8.25 -38.09
CA THR A 3 -4.22 7.04 -37.33
C THR A 3 -5.52 6.32 -36.98
N GLY A 4 -6.05 5.54 -37.93
CA GLY A 4 -7.17 4.63 -37.73
C GLY A 4 -6.78 3.46 -36.84
N GLY A 5 -6.61 3.71 -35.54
CA GLY A 5 -6.45 2.66 -34.54
C GLY A 5 -7.77 1.92 -34.35
N ASN A 6 -7.82 0.65 -34.75
CA ASN A 6 -8.96 -0.22 -34.46
C ASN A 6 -9.15 -0.28 -32.92
N PRO A 7 -10.36 -0.04 -32.37
CA PRO A 7 -10.56 -0.10 -30.93
C PRO A 7 -10.22 -1.51 -30.42
N ALA A 8 -9.49 -1.58 -29.31
CA ALA A 8 -9.08 -2.83 -28.71
C ALA A 8 -10.31 -3.69 -28.38
N LYS A 9 -10.41 -4.87 -28.99
CA LYS A 9 -11.49 -5.84 -28.73
C LYS A 9 -11.17 -6.65 -27.48
N LEU A 10 -11.34 -6.03 -26.32
CA LEU A 10 -11.29 -6.72 -25.03
C LEU A 10 -12.70 -7.10 -24.59
N SER A 11 -12.82 -8.24 -23.92
CA SER A 11 -14.06 -8.63 -23.25
C SER A 11 -14.42 -7.60 -22.17
N SER A 12 -15.72 -7.38 -21.95
CA SER A 12 -16.17 -6.59 -20.82
C SER A 12 -15.70 -7.20 -19.49
N LEU A 13 -15.35 -6.34 -18.53
CA LEU A 13 -15.04 -6.78 -17.18
C LEU A 13 -16.34 -7.23 -16.50
N SER A 14 -16.30 -8.41 -15.88
CA SER A 14 -17.44 -9.00 -15.17
C SER A 14 -17.77 -8.27 -13.86
N ILE A 15 -16.83 -7.50 -13.32
CA ILE A 15 -16.96 -6.71 -12.09
C ILE A 15 -16.46 -5.31 -12.37
N GLN A 16 -17.27 -4.32 -12.03
CA GLN A 16 -16.91 -2.90 -12.07
C GLN A 16 -16.58 -2.40 -10.66
N TYR A 17 -15.86 -1.28 -10.57
CA TYR A 17 -15.51 -0.71 -9.27
C TYR A 17 -16.75 -0.33 -8.43
N ALA A 18 -17.86 0.02 -9.08
CA ALA A 18 -19.13 0.29 -8.41
C ALA A 18 -19.67 -0.97 -7.67
N ASP A 19 -19.49 -2.16 -8.26
CA ASP A 19 -19.88 -3.42 -7.63
C ASP A 19 -19.02 -3.68 -6.39
N PHE A 20 -17.71 -3.45 -6.48
CA PHE A 20 -16.79 -3.54 -5.35
C PHE A 20 -17.16 -2.57 -4.22
N ALA A 21 -17.44 -1.30 -4.55
CA ALA A 21 -17.78 -0.29 -3.55
C ALA A 21 -19.10 -0.62 -2.82
N LYS A 22 -20.10 -1.11 -3.56
CA LYS A 22 -21.36 -1.60 -2.98
C LYS A 22 -21.09 -2.81 -2.09
N TRP A 23 -20.37 -3.81 -2.59
CA TRP A 23 -19.99 -5.00 -1.83
C TRP A 23 -19.24 -4.65 -0.54
N GLN A 24 -18.25 -3.74 -0.59
CA GLN A 24 -17.48 -3.34 0.57
C GLN A 24 -18.39 -2.69 1.63
N LYS A 25 -19.31 -1.82 1.20
CA LYS A 25 -20.27 -1.19 2.10
C LYS A 25 -21.19 -2.22 2.77
N GLU A 26 -21.64 -3.24 2.04
CA GLU A 26 -22.50 -4.30 2.57
C GLU A 26 -21.73 -5.26 3.50
N TRP A 27 -20.49 -5.59 3.14
CA TRP A 27 -19.62 -6.49 3.90
C TRP A 27 -19.11 -5.86 5.21
N LEU A 28 -18.73 -4.57 5.17
CA LEU A 28 -18.16 -3.85 6.32
C LEU A 28 -19.27 -3.32 7.25
N GLN A 29 -20.10 -4.22 7.76
CA GLN A 29 -21.19 -3.92 8.71
C GLN A 29 -21.23 -4.97 9.83
N GLY A 30 -22.01 -4.68 10.88
CA GLY A 30 -22.23 -5.61 11.99
C GLY A 30 -20.93 -6.09 12.64
N ASP A 31 -20.81 -7.40 12.83
CA ASP A 31 -19.68 -8.02 13.52
C ASP A 31 -18.33 -7.80 12.82
N VAL A 32 -18.31 -7.74 11.49
CA VAL A 32 -17.09 -7.48 10.72
C VAL A 32 -16.57 -6.08 11.03
N LEU A 33 -17.45 -5.08 10.98
CA LEU A 33 -17.10 -3.71 11.32
C LEU A 33 -16.62 -3.61 12.78
N ASN A 34 -17.37 -4.20 13.71
CA ASN A 34 -17.02 -4.15 15.13
C ASN A 34 -15.65 -4.78 15.41
N ARG A 35 -15.35 -5.93 14.80
CA ARG A 35 -14.06 -6.60 14.95
C ARG A 35 -12.90 -5.76 14.39
N GLN A 36 -13.09 -5.18 13.20
CA GLN A 36 -12.07 -4.32 12.59
C GLN A 36 -11.82 -3.07 13.43
N LEU A 37 -12.88 -2.41 13.91
CA LEU A 37 -12.76 -1.23 14.76
C LEU A 37 -12.07 -1.55 16.09
N THR A 38 -12.47 -2.63 16.75
CA THR A 38 -11.89 -3.05 18.04
C THR A 38 -10.39 -3.26 17.89
N TYR A 39 -9.98 -4.03 16.87
CA TYR A 39 -8.56 -4.27 16.60
C TYR A 39 -7.76 -2.97 16.42
N TRP A 40 -8.23 -2.04 15.58
CA TRP A 40 -7.49 -0.80 15.34
C TRP A 40 -7.51 0.17 16.53
N GLN A 41 -8.59 0.19 17.31
CA GLN A 41 -8.64 0.98 18.54
C GLN A 41 -7.66 0.47 19.59
N GLU A 42 -7.49 -0.84 19.71
CA GLU A 42 -6.51 -1.47 20.60
C GLU A 42 -5.07 -1.23 20.10
N GLU A 43 -4.79 -1.53 18.83
CA GLU A 43 -3.44 -1.44 18.24
C GLU A 43 -2.91 0.00 18.22
N LEU A 44 -3.79 0.99 17.99
CA LEU A 44 -3.43 2.40 17.93
C LEU A 44 -3.81 3.16 19.22
N SER A 45 -4.03 2.44 20.32
CA SER A 45 -4.30 3.05 21.62
C SER A 45 -3.05 3.69 22.24
N GLY A 46 -3.26 4.64 23.14
CA GLY A 46 -2.19 5.27 23.90
C GLY A 46 -1.46 6.38 23.15
N GLU A 47 -0.24 6.69 23.60
CA GLU A 47 0.60 7.72 23.00
C GLU A 47 1.38 7.13 21.82
N LEU A 48 1.10 7.61 20.61
CA LEU A 48 1.78 7.19 19.40
C LEU A 48 3.04 8.03 19.17
N PRO A 49 4.20 7.42 18.91
CA PRO A 49 5.42 8.16 18.68
C PRO A 49 5.34 8.98 17.39
N ILE A 50 5.81 10.23 17.45
CA ILE A 50 5.97 11.05 16.26
C ILE A 50 7.33 10.74 15.64
N LEU A 51 7.33 10.32 14.37
CA LEU A 51 8.57 10.07 13.63
C LEU A 51 9.36 11.37 13.41
N GLN A 52 10.51 11.49 14.10
CA GLN A 52 11.44 12.60 13.97
C GLN A 52 12.60 12.19 13.06
N LEU A 53 12.50 12.53 11.78
CA LEU A 53 13.61 12.36 10.82
C LEU A 53 14.53 13.60 10.86
N PRO A 54 15.84 13.43 10.61
CA PRO A 54 16.72 14.56 10.33
C PRO A 54 16.19 15.32 9.10
N VAL A 55 15.95 16.62 9.26
CA VAL A 55 15.43 17.48 8.20
C VAL A 55 16.41 18.61 7.90
N ASP A 56 16.59 18.92 6.63
CA ASP A 56 17.44 20.05 6.19
C ASP A 56 16.80 21.41 6.51
N ARG A 57 15.48 21.44 6.72
CA ARG A 57 14.67 22.66 6.93
C ARG A 57 13.54 22.39 7.91
N PRO A 58 13.08 23.40 8.68
CA PRO A 58 11.94 23.24 9.59
C PRO A 58 10.66 22.87 8.84
N ARG A 59 9.81 22.04 9.45
CA ARG A 59 8.51 21.65 8.89
C ARG A 59 7.59 22.87 8.79
N PRO A 60 7.01 23.18 7.61
CA PRO A 60 6.09 24.29 7.47
C PRO A 60 4.77 24.02 8.21
N VAL A 61 4.12 25.07 8.70
CA VAL A 61 2.83 24.98 9.42
C VAL A 61 1.70 24.48 8.51
N LYS A 62 1.77 24.79 7.21
CA LYS A 62 0.87 24.25 6.18
C LYS A 62 1.62 23.22 5.36
N GLN A 63 1.04 22.03 5.25
CA GLN A 63 1.61 20.96 4.44
C GLN A 63 1.73 21.41 2.97
N THR A 64 2.90 21.17 2.40
CA THR A 64 3.18 21.33 0.97
C THR A 64 3.18 19.96 0.30
N TYR A 65 2.94 19.94 -1.02
CA TYR A 65 2.93 18.70 -1.82
C TYR A 65 4.10 18.62 -2.81
N SER A 66 5.09 19.51 -2.70
CA SER A 66 6.32 19.44 -3.48
C SER A 66 7.16 18.25 -3.02
N GLY A 67 7.45 17.32 -3.92
CA GLY A 67 8.26 16.13 -3.64
C GLY A 67 9.17 15.79 -4.81
N ALA A 68 10.13 14.91 -4.54
CA ALA A 68 11.01 14.32 -5.54
C ALA A 68 11.08 12.80 -5.32
N THR A 69 11.38 12.05 -6.38
CA THR A 69 11.51 10.59 -6.32
C THR A 69 12.96 10.21 -6.56
N HIS A 70 13.51 9.38 -5.68
CA HIS A 70 14.82 8.76 -5.83
C HIS A 70 14.65 7.25 -5.87
N HIS A 71 15.26 6.60 -6.86
CA HIS A 71 15.16 5.16 -7.05
C HIS A 71 16.42 4.46 -6.55
N VAL A 72 16.21 3.37 -5.81
CA VAL A 72 17.26 2.41 -5.46
C VAL A 72 16.89 1.08 -6.10
N ILE A 73 17.79 0.53 -6.91
CA ILE A 73 17.59 -0.74 -7.59
C ILE A 73 18.53 -1.76 -6.96
N PHE A 74 17.96 -2.85 -6.45
CA PHE A 74 18.76 -3.97 -5.95
C PHE A 74 19.17 -4.90 -7.09
N PRO A 75 20.45 -5.30 -7.16
CA PRO A 75 20.89 -6.32 -8.10
C PRO A 75 20.11 -7.62 -7.90
N TYR A 76 19.85 -8.34 -8.98
CA TYR A 76 19.09 -9.60 -8.95
C TYR A 76 19.61 -10.60 -7.91
N LYS A 77 20.94 -10.71 -7.76
CA LYS A 77 21.57 -11.60 -6.79
C LYS A 77 21.14 -11.27 -5.35
N LEU A 78 21.12 -9.98 -4.98
CA LEU A 78 20.69 -9.53 -3.67
C LEU A 78 19.21 -9.82 -3.44
N LEU A 79 18.36 -9.54 -4.44
CA LEU A 79 16.93 -9.84 -4.39
C LEU A 79 16.68 -11.34 -4.17
N SER A 80 17.45 -12.22 -4.84
CA SER A 80 17.33 -13.67 -4.65
C SER A 80 17.66 -14.05 -3.21
N GLN A 81 18.76 -13.55 -2.66
CA GLN A 81 19.20 -13.83 -1.30
C GLN A 81 18.16 -13.35 -0.26
N LEU A 82 17.59 -12.15 -0.45
CA LEU A 82 16.54 -11.64 0.43
C LEU A 82 15.29 -12.54 0.41
N LYS A 83 14.87 -13.04 -0.77
CA LYS A 83 13.76 -13.98 -0.89
C LYS A 83 14.04 -15.32 -0.20
N ASP A 84 15.28 -15.78 -0.25
CA ASP A 84 15.66 -17.04 0.38
C ASP A 84 15.64 -16.92 1.90
N ILE A 85 16.16 -15.82 2.46
CA ILE A 85 16.04 -15.52 3.90
C ILE A 85 14.56 -15.38 4.30
N SER A 86 13.76 -14.65 3.52
CA SER A 86 12.32 -14.50 3.82
C SER A 86 11.65 -15.86 3.99
N ARG A 87 11.91 -16.79 3.06
CA ARG A 87 11.36 -18.15 3.10
C ARG A 87 11.87 -18.97 4.28
N GLN A 88 13.15 -18.86 4.60
CA GLN A 88 13.75 -19.56 5.75
C GLN A 88 13.10 -19.12 7.07
N GLU A 89 12.78 -17.84 7.20
CA GLU A 89 12.13 -17.25 8.38
C GLU A 89 10.59 -17.34 8.33
N GLY A 90 10.01 -18.02 7.34
CA GLY A 90 8.56 -18.11 7.18
C GLY A 90 7.86 -16.77 6.92
N SER A 91 8.61 -15.75 6.47
CA SER A 91 8.14 -14.40 6.23
C SER A 91 7.97 -14.10 4.74
N THR A 92 7.25 -13.02 4.44
CA THR A 92 7.18 -12.50 3.07
C THR A 92 8.35 -11.56 2.80
N LEU A 93 8.72 -11.38 1.53
CA LEU A 93 9.72 -10.37 1.16
C LEU A 93 9.33 -8.96 1.63
N PHE A 94 8.03 -8.64 1.64
CA PHE A 94 7.51 -7.38 2.16
C PHE A 94 7.85 -7.20 3.65
N MET A 95 7.61 -8.21 4.47
CA MET A 95 7.97 -8.18 5.90
C MET A 95 9.49 -8.03 6.08
N THR A 96 10.29 -8.75 5.30
CA THR A 96 11.76 -8.68 5.38
C THR A 96 12.30 -7.28 5.03
N LEU A 97 11.68 -6.57 4.09
CA LEU A 97 12.08 -5.21 3.73
C LEU A 97 11.54 -4.14 4.69
N MET A 98 10.55 -4.48 5.51
CA MET A 98 9.95 -3.60 6.50
C MET A 98 10.61 -3.69 7.88
N ALA A 99 11.22 -4.84 8.18
CA ALA A 99 11.78 -5.20 9.48
C ALA A 99 12.89 -4.26 9.99
#